data_AF-A0A5J5CJD2-F1
#
_entry.id   AF-A0A5J5CJD2-F1
#
_cell.length_a   1.000
_cell.length_b   1.000
_cell.length_c   1.000
_cell.angle_alpha   90.00
_cell.angle_beta   90.00
_cell.angle_gamma   90.00
#
_symmetry.space_group_name_H-M   'P 1'
#
loop_
_entity.id
_entity.type
_entity.pdbx_description
1 polymer ?
#
loop_
_entity_poly.entity_id
_entity_poly.type
_entity_poly.pdbx_seq_one_letter_code
_entity_poly.pdbx_strand_id
1 'polypeptide(L)'
;MFKTDKHDEAELCRHPIFRQVVRYRSTDTSLILERSINRVQLLGRVGQDPVMRQVEGRNPVTIFSLATNEMWRSGDGEMSATGDISQKTTWHRVSVFKPGLRDVAYQYVKKGSRILVEGKLDYGEYVDKNQTEDLNATK
;
A
#
# COMPACT_ATOMS: atom_id res chain seq x y z
N MET A 1 -21.19 -54.49 -20.85
CA MET A 1 -20.58 -54.35 -19.51
C MET A 1 -19.19 -53.75 -19.72
N PHE A 2 -18.88 -52.48 -19.51
CA PHE A 2 -19.57 -51.32 -18.95
C PHE A 2 -19.29 -50.11 -19.86
N LYS A 3 -20.28 -49.24 -20.02
CA LYS A 3 -20.17 -47.91 -20.62
C LYS A 3 -20.65 -46.96 -19.53
N THR A 4 -19.85 -45.98 -19.13
CA THR A 4 -20.31 -44.89 -18.27
C THR A 4 -19.99 -43.57 -18.95
N ASP A 5 -21.04 -42.79 -19.11
CA ASP A 5 -21.16 -41.61 -19.96
C ASP A 5 -20.55 -40.37 -19.33
N LYS A 6 -20.10 -39.49 -20.22
CA LYS A 6 -19.62 -38.12 -19.97
C LYS A 6 -20.78 -37.18 -19.64
N HIS A 7 -21.39 -37.36 -18.50
CA HIS A 7 -22.31 -36.40 -17.91
C HIS A 7 -21.87 -36.24 -16.45
N ASP A 8 -21.20 -35.12 -16.12
CA ASP A 8 -21.17 -34.49 -14.78
C ASP A 8 -20.05 -33.43 -14.61
N GLU A 9 -19.75 -32.62 -15.64
CA GLU A 9 -18.82 -31.47 -15.52
C GLU A 9 -19.36 -30.20 -16.24
N ALA A 10 -20.69 -30.08 -16.38
CA ALA A 10 -21.32 -29.06 -17.24
C ALA A 10 -22.41 -28.19 -16.58
N GLU A 11 -22.51 -28.11 -15.24
CA GLU A 11 -23.56 -27.32 -14.58
C GLU A 11 -23.10 -26.40 -13.42
N LEU A 12 -21.93 -25.76 -13.52
CA LEU A 12 -21.55 -24.70 -12.55
C LEU A 12 -21.05 -23.39 -13.16
N CYS A 13 -21.32 -23.16 -14.46
CA CYS A 13 -21.01 -21.90 -15.14
C CYS A 13 -22.28 -21.25 -15.74
N ARG A 14 -23.19 -20.76 -14.88
CA ARG A 14 -24.30 -19.87 -15.27
C ARG A 14 -24.46 -18.69 -14.29
N HIS A 15 -23.40 -17.90 -14.10
CA HIS A 15 -23.49 -16.56 -13.51
C HIS A 15 -22.87 -15.53 -14.49
N PRO A 16 -23.68 -14.62 -15.08
CA PRO A 16 -23.22 -13.74 -16.15
C PRO A 16 -22.64 -12.45 -15.57
N ILE A 17 -21.45 -12.48 -14.94
CA ILE A 17 -20.68 -11.23 -14.68
C ILE A 17 -19.18 -11.38 -14.94
N PHE A 18 -18.63 -12.60 -15.03
CA PHE A 18 -17.19 -12.76 -15.31
C PHE A 18 -16.91 -13.09 -16.77
N ARG A 19 -17.12 -12.10 -17.64
CA ARG A 19 -16.57 -12.13 -19.01
C ARG A 19 -15.96 -10.79 -19.36
N GLN A 20 -14.77 -10.52 -18.84
CA GLN A 20 -13.79 -9.73 -19.57
C GLN A 20 -12.64 -10.66 -19.95
N VAL A 21 -12.60 -10.95 -21.24
CA VAL A 21 -11.59 -11.74 -21.93
C VAL A 21 -10.25 -11.02 -21.82
N VAL A 22 -9.30 -11.57 -21.05
CA VAL A 22 -7.89 -11.19 -21.14
C VAL A 22 -7.36 -11.79 -22.44
N ARG A 23 -7.31 -10.97 -23.49
CA ARG A 23 -6.48 -11.22 -24.67
C ARG A 23 -5.42 -10.12 -24.75
N TYR A 24 -4.30 -10.33 -24.06
CA TYR A 24 -3.07 -9.64 -24.38
C TYR A 24 -2.26 -10.54 -25.32
N ARG A 25 -2.42 -10.34 -26.63
CA ARG A 25 -1.48 -10.82 -27.63
C ARG A 25 -0.80 -9.58 -28.19
N SER A 26 0.40 -9.28 -27.71
CA SER A 26 1.29 -8.33 -28.39
C SER A 26 2.50 -9.10 -28.88
N THR A 27 2.50 -9.43 -30.17
CA THR A 27 3.73 -9.76 -30.91
C THR A 27 4.35 -8.44 -31.34
N ASP A 28 4.98 -7.74 -30.40
CA ASP A 28 5.93 -6.69 -30.75
C ASP A 28 6.90 -6.47 -29.59
N THR A 29 8.15 -6.84 -29.80
CA THR A 29 9.27 -6.68 -28.87
C THR A 29 9.76 -5.24 -28.89
N SER A 30 8.97 -4.36 -28.28
CA SER A 30 9.50 -3.16 -27.62
C SER A 30 9.10 -3.27 -26.16
N LEU A 31 10.00 -2.91 -25.24
CA LEU A 31 9.83 -3.07 -23.79
C LEU A 31 8.71 -2.16 -23.27
N ILE A 32 7.46 -2.47 -23.60
CA ILE A 32 6.27 -1.88 -23.00
C ILE A 32 6.24 -2.45 -21.58
N LEU A 33 6.82 -1.71 -20.65
CA LEU A 33 6.70 -2.00 -19.23
C LEU A 33 5.22 -2.17 -18.91
N GLU A 34 4.88 -3.30 -18.32
CA GLU A 34 3.51 -3.61 -17.93
C GLU A 34 2.97 -2.53 -16.98
N ARG A 35 1.71 -2.13 -17.18
CA ARG A 35 1.07 -1.15 -16.31
C ARG A 35 0.75 -1.81 -14.97
N SER A 36 1.49 -1.44 -13.92
CA SER A 36 1.24 -1.88 -12.55
C SER A 36 0.42 -0.86 -11.76
N ILE A 37 -0.18 -1.30 -10.64
CA ILE A 37 -0.99 -0.45 -9.75
C ILE A 37 -0.26 -0.30 -8.42
N ASN A 38 -0.01 0.96 -8.02
CA ASN A 38 0.45 1.31 -6.69
C ASN A 38 -0.46 2.43 -6.15
N ARG A 39 -1.39 2.05 -5.26
CA ARG A 39 -2.36 2.96 -4.63
C ARG A 39 -2.52 2.58 -3.16
N VAL A 40 -2.39 3.57 -2.29
CA VAL A 40 -2.53 3.44 -0.84
C VAL A 40 -3.60 4.42 -0.37
N GLN A 41 -4.49 3.97 0.51
CA GLN A 41 -5.48 4.79 1.20
C GLN A 41 -5.30 4.62 2.71
N LEU A 42 -5.09 5.73 3.43
CA LEU A 42 -4.89 5.74 4.87
C LEU A 42 -5.86 6.71 5.52
N LEU A 43 -6.54 6.25 6.58
CA LEU A 43 -7.34 7.11 7.45
C LEU A 43 -6.76 7.06 8.85
N GLY A 44 -6.28 8.21 9.33
CA GLY A 44 -5.53 8.24 10.58
C GLY A 44 -5.53 9.59 11.26
N ARG A 45 -4.76 9.67 12.35
CA ARG A 45 -4.51 10.91 13.07
C ARG A 45 -3.07 11.36 12.88
N VAL A 46 -2.88 12.67 12.73
CA VAL A 46 -1.56 13.26 12.53
C VAL A 46 -0.80 13.30 13.86
N GLY A 47 0.44 12.80 13.88
CA GLY A 47 1.26 12.71 15.09
C GLY A 47 1.99 13.98 15.47
N GLN A 48 2.41 14.75 14.47
CA GLN A 48 3.18 15.98 14.61
C GLN A 48 2.73 16.99 13.55
N ASP A 49 2.92 18.28 13.84
CA ASP A 49 2.64 19.33 12.88
C ASP A 49 3.46 19.15 11.59
N PRO A 50 2.89 19.47 10.42
CA PRO A 50 3.56 19.30 9.14
C PRO A 50 4.80 20.20 9.06
N VAL A 51 5.90 19.64 8.56
CA VAL A 51 7.15 20.38 8.34
C VAL A 51 7.38 20.52 6.84
N MET A 52 7.52 21.77 6.38
CA MET A 52 7.94 22.06 5.01
C MET A 52 9.46 22.01 4.93
N ARG A 53 9.99 21.11 4.09
CA ARG A 53 11.42 21.02 3.77
C ARG A 53 11.66 21.52 2.35
N GLN A 54 12.54 22.49 2.22
CA GLN A 54 13.06 22.95 0.95
C GLN A 54 14.57 22.65 0.93
N VAL A 55 14.98 21.79 0.00
CA VAL A 55 16.40 21.49 -0.24
C VAL A 55 16.82 22.29 -1.45
N GLU A 56 18.02 22.87 -1.43
CA GLU A 56 18.57 23.61 -2.55
C GLU A 56 18.51 22.78 -3.84
N GLY A 57 17.94 23.36 -4.90
CA GLY A 57 17.75 22.68 -6.19
C GLY A 57 16.62 21.66 -6.26
N ARG A 58 15.83 21.44 -5.19
CA ARG A 58 14.65 20.55 -5.22
C ARG A 58 13.35 21.30 -4.89
N ASN A 59 12.25 20.77 -5.44
CA ASN A 59 10.91 21.25 -5.13
C ASN A 59 10.62 21.09 -3.63
N PRO A 60 10.00 22.09 -2.97
CA PRO A 60 9.66 21.96 -1.56
C PRO A 60 8.63 20.85 -1.32
N VAL A 61 8.76 20.22 -0.16
CA VAL A 61 8.00 19.03 0.24
C VAL A 61 7.44 19.25 1.64
N THR A 62 6.15 18.98 1.82
CA THR A 62 5.54 18.97 3.16
C THR A 62 5.49 17.54 3.69
N ILE A 63 6.02 17.33 4.89
CA ILE A 63 6.16 16.02 5.51
C ILE A 63 5.46 16.00 6.87
N PHE A 64 4.70 14.94 7.15
CA PHE A 64 4.09 14.71 8.46
C PHE A 64 3.96 13.20 8.75
N SER A 65 3.72 12.84 10.01
CA SER A 65 3.45 11.46 10.42
C SER A 65 1.96 11.22 10.62
N LEU A 66 1.49 10.05 10.20
CA LEU A 66 0.10 9.61 10.34
C LEU A 66 0.05 8.28 11.11
N ALA A 67 -0.70 8.25 12.21
CA ALA A 67 -0.98 7.05 12.97
C ALA A 67 -2.25 6.37 12.44
N THR A 68 -2.15 5.06 12.20
CA THR A 68 -3.30 4.17 12.00
C THR A 68 -3.30 3.12 13.09
N ASN A 69 -4.46 2.85 13.68
CA ASN A 69 -4.60 1.86 14.75
C ASN A 69 -5.31 0.63 14.21
N GLU A 70 -4.77 -0.54 14.52
CA GLU A 70 -5.38 -1.84 14.29
C GLU A 70 -5.72 -2.44 15.65
N MET A 71 -6.96 -2.87 15.83
CA MET A 71 -7.45 -3.51 17.05
C MET A 71 -7.92 -4.92 16.69
N TRP A 72 -7.45 -5.92 17.44
CA TRP A 72 -7.83 -7.31 17.25
C TRP A 72 -8.08 -7.96 18.61
N ARG A 73 -9.00 -8.93 18.63
CA ARG A 73 -9.30 -9.70 19.84
C ARG A 73 -8.40 -10.93 19.85
N SER A 74 -7.61 -11.07 20.91
CA SER A 74 -6.83 -12.28 21.16
C SER A 74 -7.75 -13.30 21.83
N GLY A 75 -8.16 -14.35 21.14
CA GLY A 75 -8.98 -15.40 21.74
C GLY A 75 -9.30 -16.53 20.77
N ASP A 76 -8.45 -17.54 20.75
CA ASP A 76 -8.72 -18.82 20.09
C ASP A 76 -9.64 -19.65 20.99
N GLY A 77 -10.95 -19.54 20.76
CA GLY A 77 -11.93 -20.44 21.34
C GLY A 77 -12.26 -20.21 22.81
N GLU A 78 -13.53 -20.43 23.14
CA GLU A 78 -14.09 -20.47 24.50
C GLU A 78 -14.15 -19.15 25.27
N MET A 79 -15.29 -18.48 25.09
CA MET A 79 -16.15 -17.89 26.12
C MET A 79 -15.48 -17.46 27.45
N SER A 80 -14.43 -16.63 27.38
CA SER A 80 -14.03 -15.79 28.51
C SER A 80 -14.63 -14.40 28.32
N ALA A 81 -15.43 -13.98 29.30
CA ALA A 81 -16.25 -12.76 29.31
C ALA A 81 -15.43 -11.44 29.23
N THR A 82 -14.11 -11.52 29.15
CA THR A 82 -13.18 -10.40 29.06
C THR A 82 -12.04 -10.81 28.12
N GLY A 83 -12.33 -10.90 26.81
CA GLY A 83 -11.28 -11.14 25.83
C GLY A 83 -10.32 -9.96 25.77
N ASP A 84 -9.02 -10.21 25.88
CA ASP A 84 -7.98 -9.19 25.79
C ASP A 84 -8.01 -8.54 24.40
N ILE A 85 -8.33 -7.25 24.35
CA ILE A 85 -8.29 -6.45 23.12
C ILE A 85 -6.87 -5.92 22.95
N SER A 86 -6.18 -6.43 21.94
CA SER A 86 -4.85 -5.97 21.56
C SER A 86 -4.95 -4.81 20.59
N GLN A 87 -4.09 -3.80 20.76
CA GLN A 87 -4.01 -2.64 19.87
C GLN A 87 -2.58 -2.47 19.33
N LYS A 88 -2.45 -2.31 18.02
CA LYS A 88 -1.20 -1.97 17.33
C LYS A 88 -1.34 -0.63 16.62
N THR A 89 -0.37 0.26 16.83
CA THR A 89 -0.30 1.56 16.16
C THR A 89 0.82 1.56 15.14
N THR A 90 0.50 1.84 13.88
CA THR A 90 1.47 1.95 12.78
C THR A 90 1.64 3.41 12.39
N TRP A 91 2.90 3.87 12.34
CA TRP A 91 3.26 5.23 11.97
C TRP A 91 3.72 5.30 10.52
N HIS A 92 3.03 6.13 9.73
CA HIS A 92 3.29 6.32 8.31
C HIS A 92 3.93 7.69 8.10
N ARG A 93 4.99 7.76 7.29
CA ARG A 93 5.59 9.02 6.87
C ARG A 93 4.97 9.47 5.55
N VAL A 94 4.17 10.52 5.58
CA VAL A 94 3.50 11.07 4.38
C VAL A 94 4.33 12.23 3.84
N SER A 95 4.63 12.22 2.55
CA SER A 95 5.35 13.29 1.85
C SER A 95 4.50 13.83 0.70
N VAL A 96 4.20 15.13 0.73
CA VAL A 96 3.35 15.80 -0.27
C VAL A 96 4.23 16.68 -1.16
N PHE A 97 4.35 16.28 -2.43
CA PHE A 97 5.13 16.98 -3.45
C PHE A 97 4.27 17.85 -4.37
N LYS A 98 2.97 17.52 -4.51
CA LYS A 98 2.08 18.20 -5.46
C LYS A 98 1.97 19.69 -5.09
N PRO A 99 2.25 20.62 -6.02
CA PRO A 99 2.12 22.05 -5.75
C PRO A 99 0.67 22.39 -5.41
N GLY A 100 0.45 23.35 -4.51
CA GLY A 100 -0.87 23.67 -3.94
C GLY A 100 -1.29 22.72 -2.82
N LEU A 101 -1.29 21.40 -3.05
CA LEU A 101 -1.65 20.44 -2.01
C LEU A 101 -0.64 20.45 -0.85
N ARG A 102 0.65 20.64 -1.15
CA ARG A 102 1.68 20.79 -0.11
C ARG A 102 1.45 22.03 0.76
N ASP A 103 1.01 23.14 0.16
CA ASP A 103 0.81 24.42 0.85
C ASP A 103 -0.45 24.35 1.74
N VAL A 104 -1.51 23.74 1.22
CA VAL A 104 -2.73 23.41 1.98
C VAL A 104 -2.40 22.45 3.13
N ALA A 105 -1.62 21.39 2.86
CA ALA A 105 -1.23 20.46 3.91
C ALA A 105 -0.46 21.19 5.03
N TYR A 106 0.49 22.06 4.69
CA TYR A 106 1.25 22.81 5.67
C TYR A 106 0.40 23.80 6.49
N GLN A 107 -0.54 24.50 5.85
CA GLN A 107 -1.37 25.50 6.52
C GLN A 107 -2.46 24.87 7.42
N TYR A 108 -3.15 23.85 6.92
CA TYR A 108 -4.37 23.32 7.55
C TYR A 108 -4.17 22.05 8.36
N VAL A 109 -3.15 21.23 8.05
CA VAL A 109 -2.89 20.03 8.85
C VAL A 109 -2.22 20.42 10.15
N LYS A 110 -2.73 19.91 11.27
CA LYS A 110 -2.18 20.09 12.61
C LYS A 110 -2.07 18.74 13.32
N LYS A 111 -1.24 18.68 14.36
CA LYS A 111 -1.19 17.54 15.27
C LYS A 111 -2.59 17.20 15.78
N GLY A 112 -2.95 15.92 15.71
CA GLY A 112 -4.25 15.40 16.14
C GLY A 112 -5.34 15.43 15.08
N SER A 113 -5.16 16.18 13.97
CA SER A 113 -6.11 16.20 12.85
C SER A 113 -6.38 14.80 12.32
N ARG A 114 -7.66 14.46 12.10
CA ARG A 114 -8.06 13.21 11.45
C ARG A 114 -8.16 13.46 9.95
N ILE A 115 -7.35 12.76 9.17
CA ILE A 115 -7.24 13.00 7.72
C ILE A 115 -7.27 11.68 6.95
N LEU A 116 -7.87 11.73 5.76
CA LEU A 116 -7.79 10.69 4.74
C LEU A 116 -6.67 11.08 3.76
N VAL A 117 -5.74 10.17 3.54
CA VAL A 117 -4.62 10.33 2.61
C VAL A 117 -4.72 9.26 1.55
N GLU A 118 -4.64 9.68 0.29
CA GLU A 118 -4.48 8.78 -0.84
C GLU A 118 -3.18 9.09 -1.57
N GLY A 119 -2.42 8.05 -1.93
CA GLY A 119 -1.16 8.22 -2.63
C GLY A 119 -0.58 6.90 -3.13
N LYS A 120 0.74 6.89 -3.31
CA LYS A 120 1.53 5.74 -3.68
C LYS A 120 2.56 5.43 -2.61
N LEU A 121 2.97 4.19 -2.49
CA LEU A 121 4.07 3.78 -1.61
C LEU A 121 5.42 4.00 -2.31
N ASP A 122 6.40 4.52 -1.58
CA ASP A 122 7.76 4.78 -2.05
C ASP A 122 8.75 4.39 -0.94
N TYR A 123 9.63 3.43 -1.22
CA TYR A 123 10.68 2.97 -0.32
C TYR A 123 11.96 3.73 -0.69
N GLY A 124 12.09 4.99 -0.24
CA GLY A 124 13.21 5.83 -0.64
C GLY A 124 14.56 5.09 -0.55
N GLU A 125 15.25 4.98 -1.68
CA GLU A 125 16.55 4.31 -1.75
C GLU A 125 17.61 5.21 -1.08
N TYR A 126 18.26 4.69 -0.05
CA TYR A 126 19.39 5.36 0.59
C TYR A 126 20.64 4.54 0.30
N VAL A 127 21.54 5.09 -0.51
CA VAL A 127 22.87 4.51 -0.72
C VAL A 127 23.70 4.85 0.51
N ASP A 128 23.91 3.86 1.35
CA ASP A 128 24.74 4.03 2.52
C ASP A 128 26.21 4.15 2.09
N LYS A 129 26.94 5.11 2.66
CA LYS A 129 28.33 5.40 2.26
C LYS A 129 29.32 4.31 2.69
N ASN A 130 28.85 3.27 3.38
CA ASN A 130 29.66 2.20 3.97
C ASN A 130 29.61 0.87 3.20
N GLN A 131 28.98 0.79 2.03
CA GLN A 131 28.98 -0.46 1.25
C GLN A 131 30.24 -0.58 0.38
N THR A 132 31.38 -0.72 1.06
CA THR A 132 32.58 -1.32 0.47
C THR A 132 32.52 -2.82 0.80
N GLU A 133 32.41 -3.63 -0.25
CA GLU A 133 32.79 -5.06 -0.34
C GLU A 133 32.06 -6.10 0.53
N ASP A 134 30.99 -6.68 -0.01
CA ASP A 134 30.67 -8.11 0.21
C ASP A 134 30.35 -8.78 -1.14
N LEU A 135 31.16 -8.46 -2.17
CA LEU A 135 31.11 -9.11 -3.48
C LEU A 135 32.19 -10.19 -3.58
N ASN A 136 32.38 -11.01 -2.55
CA ASN A 136 33.29 -12.17 -2.57
C ASN A 136 32.77 -13.30 -1.66
N ALA A 137 31.52 -13.72 -1.83
CA ALA A 137 31.04 -14.98 -1.26
C ALA A 137 30.04 -15.62 -2.22
N THR A 138 30.58 -16.27 -3.25
CA THR A 138 30.21 -17.60 -3.77
C THR A 138 30.84 -17.71 -5.16
N LYS A 139 32.03 -18.31 -5.18
CA LYS A 139 32.54 -19.03 -6.34
C LYS A 139 32.24 -20.51 -6.15
#